data_AF-A0A8J6NHN7-F1
#
_entry.id   AF-A0A8J6NHN7-F1
#
_cell.length_a   1.000
_cell.length_b   1.000
_cell.length_c   1.000
_cell.angle_alpha   90.00
_cell.angle_beta   90.00
_cell.angle_gamma   90.00
#
_symmetry.space_group_name_H-M   'P 1'
#
loop_
_entity.id
_entity.type
_entity.pdbx_description
1 polymer ?
#
loop_
_entity_poly.entity_id
_entity_poly.type
_entity_poly.pdbx_seq_one_letter_code
_entity_poly.pdbx_strand_id
1 'polypeptide(L)'
;MITFAKKQTLTTTHRTLKILAVLVWVIGGVMLIRKGSELLIEAYSLNSIMAWIGFSIALGVILGSLKSKYLFVKSCRKNLVRIDALEDPRLWQFYRPKFFLFLTLMIGTGVTLSRMAHGSFPFLLSVAALDLSIATALLSSSVVYWQEKAFSK
;
A
#
# COMPACT_ATOMS: atom_id res chain seq x y z
N MET A 1 29.15 -30.93 16.70
CA MET A 1 28.35 -30.07 17.61
C MET A 1 28.19 -28.71 16.96
N ILE A 2 27.07 -28.47 16.25
CA ILE A 2 26.79 -27.18 15.63
C ILE A 2 25.87 -26.43 16.60
N THR A 3 26.47 -25.52 17.36
CA THR A 3 25.77 -24.62 18.27
C THR A 3 24.92 -23.68 17.43
N PHE A 4 23.63 -24.01 17.26
CA PHE A 4 22.66 -23.08 16.69
C PHE A 4 22.72 -21.80 17.51
N ALA A 5 23.25 -20.76 16.88
CA ALA A 5 23.32 -19.42 17.42
C ALA A 5 21.98 -19.07 18.06
N LYS A 6 22.05 -18.80 19.36
CA LYS A 6 21.04 -18.20 20.22
C LYS A 6 20.09 -17.36 19.36
N LYS A 7 18.91 -17.90 19.06
CA LYS A 7 17.84 -17.24 18.31
C LYS A 7 17.49 -16.00 19.11
N GLN A 8 18.16 -14.87 18.82
CA GLN A 8 17.86 -13.57 19.41
C GLN A 8 16.41 -13.29 19.05
N THR A 9 15.53 -13.60 19.98
CA THR A 9 14.14 -13.20 19.94
C THR A 9 14.18 -11.69 20.00
N LEU A 10 14.06 -11.05 18.83
CA LEU A 10 13.88 -9.60 18.69
C LEU A 10 12.51 -9.25 19.27
N THR A 11 12.41 -9.33 20.59
CA THR A 11 11.28 -8.84 21.36
C THR A 11 11.24 -7.34 21.16
N THR A 12 10.05 -6.83 20.84
CA THR A 12 9.85 -5.43 20.56
C THR A 12 8.67 -4.91 21.37
N THR A 13 8.14 -3.74 21.03
CA THR A 13 6.91 -3.24 21.63
C THR A 13 5.78 -3.27 20.62
N HIS A 14 4.54 -3.37 21.09
CA HIS A 14 3.34 -3.21 20.26
C HIS A 14 3.38 -1.92 19.45
N ARG A 15 3.89 -0.84 20.05
CA ARG A 15 4.08 0.46 19.39
C ARG A 15 5.00 0.36 18.18
N THR A 16 6.14 -0.33 18.30
CA THR A 16 7.06 -0.53 17.18
C THR A 16 6.38 -1.29 16.04
N LEU A 17 5.61 -2.34 16.33
CA LEU A 17 4.87 -3.09 15.31
C LEU A 17 3.80 -2.23 14.61
N LYS A 18 3.11 -1.36 15.36
CA LYS A 18 2.13 -0.41 14.80
C LYS A 18 2.79 0.63 13.90
N ILE A 19 3.97 1.14 14.28
CA ILE A 19 4.78 2.07 13.45
C ILE A 19 5.20 1.37 12.16
N LEU A 20 5.80 0.17 12.24
CA LEU A 20 6.20 -0.60 11.07
C LEU A 20 5.01 -0.89 10.15
N ALA A 21 3.84 -1.21 10.71
CA ALA A 21 2.64 -1.43 9.93
C ALA A 21 2.24 -0.17 9.15
N VAL A 22 2.15 1.01 9.80
CA VAL A 22 1.84 2.29 9.12
C VAL A 22 2.87 2.63 8.04
N LEU A 23 4.16 2.43 8.32
CA LEU A 23 5.21 2.74 7.35
C LEU A 23 5.03 1.99 6.04
N VAL A 24 4.59 0.74 6.07
CA VAL A 24 4.29 -0.02 4.84
C VAL A 24 3.20 0.65 4.00
N TRP A 25 2.15 1.18 4.63
CA TRP A 25 1.08 1.88 3.91
C TRP A 25 1.53 3.21 3.32
N VAL A 26 2.25 4.01 4.10
CA VAL A 26 2.72 5.33 3.66
C VAL A 26 3.75 5.17 2.54
N ILE A 27 4.75 4.31 2.72
CA ILE A 27 5.77 4.04 1.71
C ILE A 27 5.12 3.46 0.45
N GLY A 28 4.22 2.48 0.58
CA GLY A 28 3.50 1.90 -0.55
C GLY A 28 2.67 2.94 -1.31
N GLY A 29 1.97 3.81 -0.59
CA GLY A 29 1.18 4.90 -1.18
C GLY A 29 2.04 5.91 -1.93
N VAL A 30 3.13 6.37 -1.34
CA VAL A 30 4.06 7.33 -1.97
C VAL A 30 4.72 6.74 -3.23
N MET A 31 5.15 5.48 -3.17
CA MET A 31 5.76 4.80 -4.32
C MET A 31 4.78 4.65 -5.48
N LEU A 32 3.51 4.34 -5.19
CA LEU A 32 2.47 4.25 -6.21
C LEU A 32 2.07 5.60 -6.79
N ILE A 33 2.06 6.68 -6.00
CA ILE A 33 1.87 8.03 -6.54
C ILE A 33 2.99 8.36 -7.51
N ARG A 34 4.25 8.13 -7.12
CA ARG A 34 5.39 8.39 -7.99
C ARG A 34 5.26 7.63 -9.32
N LYS A 35 5.03 6.32 -9.24
CA LYS A 35 4.87 5.45 -10.42
C LYS A 35 3.68 5.87 -11.29
N GLY A 36 2.53 6.16 -10.68
CA GLY A 36 1.34 6.63 -11.38
C GLY A 36 1.58 7.97 -12.10
N SER A 37 2.29 8.89 -11.46
CA SER A 37 2.69 10.17 -12.07
C SER A 37 3.62 9.98 -13.26
N GLU A 38 4.60 9.07 -13.18
CA GLU A 38 5.49 8.74 -14.31
C GLU A 38 4.67 8.23 -15.53
N LEU A 39 3.67 7.36 -15.30
CA LEU A 39 2.78 6.87 -16.35
C LEU A 39 1.86 7.96 -16.93
N LEU A 40 1.39 8.90 -16.11
CA LEU A 40 0.59 10.04 -16.59
C LEU A 40 1.42 11.01 -17.42
N ILE A 41 2.68 11.26 -17.04
CA ILE A 41 3.62 12.07 -17.82
C ILE A 41 3.88 11.41 -19.17
N GLU A 42 4.11 10.08 -19.20
CA GLU A 42 4.26 9.33 -20.43
C GLU A 42 3.00 9.43 -21.31
N ALA A 43 1.82 9.24 -20.72
CA ALA A 43 0.55 9.38 -21.45
C ALA A 43 0.38 10.79 -22.04
N TYR A 44 0.71 11.83 -21.29
CA TYR A 44 0.66 13.22 -21.76
C TYR A 44 1.61 13.48 -22.94
N SER A 45 2.79 12.83 -22.94
CA SER A 45 3.74 12.93 -24.04
C SER A 45 3.26 12.26 -25.33
N LEU A 46 2.47 11.19 -25.23
CA LEU A 46 1.88 10.50 -26.38
C LEU A 46 0.65 11.23 -26.93
N ASN A 47 -0.18 11.78 -26.04
CA ASN A 47 -1.37 12.50 -26.42
C ASN A 47 -1.72 13.56 -25.36
N SER A 48 -1.77 14.83 -25.78
CA SER A 48 -1.94 15.98 -24.90
C SER A 48 -3.41 16.26 -24.52
N ILE A 49 -4.32 15.30 -24.65
CA ILE A 49 -5.73 15.47 -24.23
C ILE A 49 -5.81 15.43 -22.69
N MET A 50 -5.71 16.62 -22.10
CA MET A 50 -5.75 16.86 -20.65
C MET A 50 -7.03 16.34 -19.98
N ALA A 51 -8.16 16.32 -20.69
CA ALA A 51 -9.45 15.87 -20.15
C ALA A 51 -9.44 14.41 -19.72
N TRP A 52 -8.84 13.51 -20.51
CA TRP A 52 -8.76 12.08 -20.18
C TRP A 52 -7.80 11.78 -19.03
N ILE A 53 -6.72 12.56 -18.94
CA ILE A 53 -5.77 12.50 -17.81
C ILE A 53 -6.47 12.93 -16.52
N GLY A 54 -7.16 14.08 -16.54
CA GLY A 54 -7.93 14.55 -15.39
C GLY A 54 -9.02 13.57 -14.96
N PHE A 55 -9.72 12.97 -15.92
CA PHE A 55 -10.72 11.93 -15.66
C PHE A 55 -10.10 10.68 -15.01
N SER A 56 -8.95 10.22 -15.52
CA SER A 56 -8.22 9.07 -14.97
C SER A 56 -7.81 9.31 -13.51
N ILE A 57 -7.30 10.50 -13.20
CA ILE A 57 -6.94 10.90 -11.82
C ILE A 57 -8.18 10.87 -10.91
N ALA A 58 -9.26 11.54 -11.34
CA ALA A 58 -10.49 11.61 -10.56
C ALA A 58 -11.08 10.22 -10.30
N LEU A 59 -11.13 9.38 -11.33
CA LEU A 59 -11.59 8.01 -11.24
C LEU A 59 -10.73 7.18 -10.28
N GLY A 60 -9.39 7.32 -10.37
CA GLY A 60 -8.45 6.68 -9.46
C GLY A 60 -8.75 7.04 -8.00
N VAL A 61 -8.86 8.33 -7.69
CA VAL A 61 -9.13 8.83 -6.33
C VAL A 61 -10.48 8.34 -5.79
N ILE A 62 -11.54 8.38 -6.60
CA ILE A 62 -12.88 7.91 -6.21
C ILE A 62 -12.86 6.41 -5.90
N LEU A 63 -12.34 5.60 -6.83
CA LEU A 63 -12.25 4.15 -6.65
C LEU A 63 -11.35 3.80 -5.47
N GLY A 64 -10.26 4.55 -5.26
CA GLY A 64 -9.35 4.37 -4.14
C GLY A 64 -10.01 4.64 -2.81
N SER A 65 -10.76 5.73 -2.72
CA SER A 65 -11.53 6.09 -1.52
C SER A 65 -12.60 5.04 -1.19
N LEU A 66 -13.27 4.50 -2.22
CA LEU A 66 -14.22 3.40 -2.06
C LEU A 66 -13.53 2.14 -1.52
N LYS A 67 -12.45 1.69 -2.18
CA LYS A 67 -11.67 0.51 -1.74
C LYS A 67 -11.11 0.68 -0.32
N SER A 68 -10.69 1.89 0.04
CA SER A 68 -10.22 2.22 1.39
C SER A 68 -11.26 1.86 2.43
N LYS A 69 -12.48 2.40 2.29
CA LYS A 69 -13.56 2.26 3.26
C LYS A 69 -13.99 0.81 3.46
N TYR A 70 -14.04 0.03 2.39
CA TYR A 70 -14.58 -1.35 2.43
C TYR A 70 -13.53 -2.42 2.73
N LEU A 71 -12.31 -2.31 2.18
CA LEU A 71 -11.30 -3.37 2.26
C LEU A 71 -10.16 -3.01 3.22
N PHE A 72 -9.50 -1.88 2.97
CA PHE A 72 -8.23 -1.57 3.63
C PHE A 72 -8.40 -1.09 5.07
N VAL A 73 -9.40 -0.24 5.37
CA VAL A 73 -9.72 0.18 6.74
C VAL A 73 -10.02 -1.04 7.63
N LYS A 74 -10.80 -2.00 7.12
CA LYS A 74 -11.09 -3.26 7.83
C LYS A 74 -9.81 -4.08 8.06
N SER A 75 -8.90 -4.09 7.09
CA SER A 75 -7.58 -4.75 7.23
C SER A 75 -6.70 -4.08 8.29
N CYS A 76 -6.62 -2.74 8.30
CA CYS A 76 -5.87 -1.97 9.30
C CYS A 76 -6.38 -2.26 10.72
N ARG A 77 -7.69 -2.18 10.94
CA ARG A 77 -8.31 -2.49 12.25
C ARG A 77 -8.03 -3.93 12.69
N LYS A 78 -8.21 -4.90 11.80
CA LYS A 78 -7.89 -6.30 12.10
C LYS A 78 -6.41 -6.50 12.44
N ASN A 79 -5.51 -5.77 11.80
CA ASN A 79 -4.08 -5.84 12.10
C ASN A 79 -3.75 -5.21 13.44
N LEU A 80 -4.37 -4.07 13.80
CA LEU A 80 -4.22 -3.42 15.10
C LEU A 80 -4.69 -4.33 16.24
N VAL A 81 -5.91 -4.84 16.17
CA VAL A 81 -6.47 -5.79 17.16
C VAL A 81 -5.56 -7.02 17.32
N ARG A 82 -4.99 -7.51 16.22
CA ARG A 82 -4.05 -8.64 16.27
C ARG A 82 -2.75 -8.26 16.96
N ILE A 83 -2.18 -7.08 16.65
CA ILE A 83 -0.95 -6.62 17.30
C ILE A 83 -1.20 -6.52 18.80
N ASP A 84 -2.33 -5.93 19.23
CA ASP A 84 -2.69 -5.76 20.64
C ASP A 84 -2.90 -7.08 21.38
N ALA A 85 -3.35 -8.13 20.68
CA ALA A 85 -3.51 -9.47 21.25
C ALA A 85 -2.19 -10.29 21.34
N LEU A 86 -1.04 -9.76 20.91
CA LEU A 86 0.24 -10.46 21.04
C LEU A 86 0.78 -10.34 22.47
N GLU A 87 1.02 -11.47 23.15
CA GLU A 87 1.66 -11.51 24.46
C GLU A 87 3.14 -11.13 24.41
N ASP A 88 3.88 -11.67 23.42
CA ASP A 88 5.30 -11.38 23.17
C ASP A 88 5.48 -10.84 21.73
N PRO A 89 5.40 -9.52 21.52
CA PRO A 89 5.50 -8.92 20.20
C PRO A 89 6.92 -9.06 19.62
N ARG A 90 7.02 -9.66 18.43
CA ARG A 90 8.29 -9.80 17.67
C ARG A 90 8.29 -8.97 16.40
N LEU A 91 9.43 -8.42 16.01
CA LEU A 91 9.56 -7.51 14.85
C LEU A 91 8.89 -8.04 13.57
N TRP A 92 8.98 -9.34 13.28
CA TRP A 92 8.42 -9.99 12.09
C TRP A 92 6.89 -10.12 12.10
N GLN A 93 6.26 -9.94 13.26
CA GLN A 93 4.82 -10.15 13.45
C GLN A 93 3.99 -8.90 13.17
N PHE A 94 4.54 -7.85 12.56
CA PHE A 94 3.78 -6.64 12.22
C PHE A 94 2.70 -6.88 11.15
N TYR A 95 2.88 -7.89 10.28
CA TYR A 95 1.87 -8.39 9.35
C TYR A 95 1.88 -9.93 9.26
N ARG A 96 0.78 -10.51 8.76
CA ARG A 96 0.71 -11.96 8.49
C ARG A 96 1.52 -12.30 7.23
N PRO A 97 2.18 -13.47 7.13
CA PRO A 97 2.85 -13.91 5.91
C PRO A 97 1.98 -13.83 4.64
N LYS A 98 0.68 -14.15 4.77
CA LYS A 98 -0.30 -14.03 3.69
C LYS A 98 -0.44 -12.61 3.13
N PHE A 99 -0.23 -11.59 3.95
CA PHE A 99 -0.26 -10.19 3.51
C PHE A 99 0.93 -9.87 2.59
N PHE A 100 2.13 -10.36 2.91
CA PHE A 100 3.30 -10.17 2.04
C PHE A 100 3.11 -10.88 0.70
N LEU A 101 2.54 -12.08 0.69
CA LEU A 101 2.20 -12.76 -0.56
C LEU A 101 1.24 -11.92 -1.43
N PHE A 102 0.18 -11.37 -0.82
CA PHE A 102 -0.75 -10.49 -1.53
C PHE A 102 -0.06 -9.21 -2.03
N LEU A 103 0.80 -8.60 -1.21
CA LEU A 103 1.56 -7.41 -1.57
C LEU A 103 2.50 -7.68 -2.76
N THR A 104 3.23 -8.80 -2.74
CA THR A 104 4.11 -9.22 -3.83
C THR A 104 3.31 -9.46 -5.12
N LEU A 105 2.17 -10.13 -5.05
CA LEU A 105 1.30 -10.34 -6.22
C LEU A 105 0.75 -9.01 -6.77
N MET A 106 0.32 -8.10 -5.89
CA MET A 106 -0.20 -6.79 -6.28
C MET A 106 0.89 -5.95 -6.98
N ILE A 107 2.10 -5.90 -6.41
CA ILE A 107 3.25 -5.19 -7.00
C ILE A 107 3.64 -5.84 -8.33
N GLY A 108 3.78 -7.17 -8.35
CA GLY A 108 4.13 -7.90 -9.56
C GLY A 108 3.13 -7.65 -10.69
N THR A 109 1.84 -7.72 -10.39
CA THR A 109 0.77 -7.41 -11.35
C THR A 109 0.89 -5.96 -11.85
N GLY A 110 1.07 -5.00 -10.95
CA GLY A 110 1.21 -3.59 -11.32
C GLY A 110 2.43 -3.29 -12.19
N VAL A 111 3.56 -3.94 -11.94
CA VAL A 111 4.78 -3.78 -12.78
C VAL A 111 4.59 -4.40 -14.15
N THR A 112 4.00 -5.61 -14.24
CA THR A 112 3.75 -6.26 -15.52
C THR A 112 2.77 -5.46 -16.37
N LEU A 113 1.68 -4.96 -15.77
CA LEU A 113 0.73 -4.09 -16.47
C LEU A 113 1.39 -2.78 -16.95
N SER A 114 2.21 -2.12 -16.12
CA SER A 114 2.93 -0.92 -16.55
C SER A 114 3.84 -1.18 -17.73
N ARG A 115 4.56 -2.31 -17.73
CA ARG A 115 5.44 -2.68 -18.86
C ARG A 115 4.65 -2.93 -20.15
N MET A 116 3.49 -3.58 -20.04
CA MET A 116 2.59 -3.80 -21.18
C MET A 116 1.91 -2.51 -21.65
N ALA A 117 1.82 -1.49 -20.80
CA ALA A 117 1.17 -0.23 -21.09
C ALA A 117 1.95 0.66 -22.06
N HIS A 118 3.28 0.54 -22.07
CA HIS A 118 4.16 1.43 -22.82
C HIS A 118 3.75 1.53 -24.29
N GLY A 119 3.74 2.77 -24.80
CA GLY A 119 3.35 3.07 -26.18
C GLY A 119 1.84 3.07 -26.44
N SER A 120 1.00 2.74 -25.45
CA SER A 120 -0.46 2.78 -25.60
C SER A 120 -1.13 3.75 -24.61
N PHE A 121 -1.62 4.87 -25.14
CA PHE A 121 -2.28 5.92 -24.36
C PHE A 121 -3.42 5.41 -23.44
N PRO A 122 -4.42 4.64 -23.91
CA PRO A 122 -5.53 4.21 -23.03
C PRO A 122 -5.08 3.23 -21.94
N PHE A 123 -4.06 2.42 -22.19
CA PHE A 123 -3.56 1.47 -21.21
C PHE A 123 -2.72 2.17 -20.15
N LEU A 124 -1.89 3.15 -20.52
CA LEU A 124 -1.16 3.99 -19.58
C LEU A 124 -2.11 4.71 -18.62
N LEU A 125 -3.18 5.33 -19.15
CA LEU A 125 -4.19 5.99 -18.32
C LEU A 125 -4.90 5.03 -17.37
N SER A 126 -5.19 3.81 -17.83
CA SER A 126 -5.85 2.79 -17.02
C SER A 126 -4.96 2.30 -15.88
N VAL A 127 -3.68 2.03 -16.17
CA VAL A 127 -2.70 1.59 -15.16
C VAL A 127 -2.40 2.72 -14.18
N ALA A 128 -2.28 3.96 -14.65
CA ALA A 128 -2.12 5.13 -13.79
C ALA A 128 -3.32 5.34 -12.86
N ALA A 129 -4.55 5.21 -13.36
CA ALA A 129 -5.76 5.27 -12.53
C ALA A 129 -5.77 4.17 -11.45
N LEU A 130 -5.34 2.96 -11.81
CA LEU A 130 -5.23 1.85 -10.87
C LEU A 130 -4.19 2.11 -9.78
N ASP A 131 -2.99 2.57 -10.17
CA ASP A 131 -1.91 2.91 -9.23
C ASP A 131 -2.35 4.04 -8.29
N LEU A 132 -2.99 5.10 -8.81
CA LEU A 132 -3.57 6.18 -8.01
C LEU A 132 -4.68 5.68 -7.09
N SER A 133 -5.55 4.79 -7.57
CA SER A 133 -6.61 4.18 -6.75
C SER A 133 -6.04 3.41 -5.57
N ILE A 134 -5.02 2.57 -5.80
CA ILE A 134 -4.37 1.85 -4.73
C ILE A 134 -3.66 2.83 -3.79
N ALA A 135 -2.94 3.82 -4.32
CA ALA A 135 -2.24 4.81 -3.51
C ALA A 135 -3.19 5.59 -2.58
N THR A 136 -4.29 6.13 -3.12
CA THR A 136 -5.32 6.81 -2.34
C THR A 136 -5.90 5.87 -1.28
N ALA A 137 -6.15 4.61 -1.62
CA ALA A 137 -6.66 3.64 -0.67
C ALA A 137 -5.67 3.37 0.48
N LEU A 138 -4.38 3.26 0.16
CA LEU A 138 -3.34 3.03 1.16
C LEU A 138 -3.18 4.24 2.10
N LEU A 139 -3.09 5.45 1.54
CA LEU A 139 -2.91 6.67 2.32
C LEU A 139 -4.14 6.99 3.18
N SER A 140 -5.34 6.92 2.62
CA SER A 140 -6.56 7.19 3.40
C SER A 140 -6.78 6.17 4.52
N SER A 141 -6.48 4.89 4.31
CA SER A 141 -6.61 3.87 5.36
C SER A 141 -5.52 3.96 6.43
N SER A 142 -4.38 4.61 6.16
CA SER A 142 -3.35 4.88 7.17
C SER A 142 -3.85 5.80 8.30
N VAL A 143 -4.84 6.66 8.02
CA VAL A 143 -5.45 7.57 9.01
C VAL A 143 -6.10 6.79 10.17
N VAL A 144 -6.53 5.54 9.93
CA VAL A 144 -7.10 4.66 10.95
C VAL A 144 -6.14 4.46 12.13
N TYR A 145 -4.83 4.39 11.87
CA TYR A 145 -3.84 4.23 12.95
C TYR A 145 -3.80 5.46 13.87
N TRP A 146 -4.05 6.65 13.33
CA TRP A 146 -4.18 7.85 14.14
C TRP A 146 -5.50 7.89 14.91
N GLN A 147 -6.61 7.53 14.25
CA GLN A 147 -7.95 7.54 14.84
C GLN A 147 -8.10 6.55 16.01
N GLU A 148 -7.57 5.35 15.85
CA GLU A 148 -7.62 4.30 16.89
C GLU A 148 -6.54 4.51 17.98
N LYS A 149 -5.93 5.71 18.04
CA LYS A 149 -4.87 6.07 18.99
C LYS A 149 -3.77 5.01 19.08
N ALA A 150 -3.37 4.45 17.94
CA ALA A 150 -2.42 3.34 17.86
C ALA A 150 -1.06 3.64 18.57
N PHE A 151 -0.76 4.91 18.79
CA PHE A 151 0.47 5.40 19.44
C PHE A 151 0.27 5.98 20.84
N SER A 152 -0.96 6.01 21.36
CA SER A 152 -1.23 6.41 22.74
C SER A 152 -0.73 5.34 23.69
N LYS A 153 -0.18 5.78 24.83
CA LYS A 153 0.33 4.92 25.90
C LYS A 153 -0.74 3.98 26.44
#